data_AF-A0A3M2E036-F1
#
_entry.id   AF-A0A3M2E036-F1
#
_cell.length_a   1.000
_cell.length_b   1.000
_cell.length_c   1.000
_cell.angle_alpha   90.00
_cell.angle_beta   90.00
_cell.angle_gamma   90.00
#
_symmetry.space_group_name_H-M   'P 1'
#
loop_
_entity.id
_entity.type
_entity.pdbx_description
1 polymer ?
#
loop_
_entity_poly.entity_id
_entity_poly.type
_entity_poly.pdbx_seq_one_letter_code
_entity_poly.pdbx_strand_id
1 'polypeptide(L)'
;MSQTLEQEHNQNTTLKQIRHAIDEGLFLHVRQILSELSPADIADVLESVPPKVRDAVWQLIPESRQGDILNELAEEVRADILSEMQAAEVAAAIEGQDTDDIADILGELPEQLYHQVLAAMSEQDRQRVASVLDYPEDTAGGLMNTDTVTVRANVELEVVLRYLRMRGELPEKTDVLYVVDRNDHLLGALPLAFVVTKDPSTLVADCMVEAHAIPADMPASEVAHAFEKYDWLSAPVVNEQNQLLGRVTVDDVVDVIIEDADQSLMNMAGLDEDEHTFAPATETAKKRAVWLGINLVTAFMAAMVSNLFEDTLDKLAAVAVLMTIVPSMGGIAGSQTLTIVIRGMALGQISDANSRWLVIKELIVGLLNGLLWAAVTGIIVAFWKESLELGAIIAAAMFINLIVAAIVGALLPLAMKKFGIDPAVAGGVVLTTVTDVVGLFSFLALATWLLL
;
A
#
# COMPACT_ATOMS: atom_id res chain seq x y z
N MET A 1 21.65 3.55 -13.61
CA MET A 1 21.85 5.01 -13.60
C MET A 1 21.79 5.60 -15.01
N SER A 2 22.55 5.11 -16.00
CA SER A 2 22.44 5.66 -17.37
C SER A 2 21.13 5.31 -18.10
N GLN A 3 20.58 4.10 -17.95
CA GLN A 3 19.31 3.70 -18.60
C GLN A 3 18.08 4.39 -18.00
N THR A 4 18.05 4.54 -16.67
CA THR A 4 16.98 5.23 -15.94
C THR A 4 16.90 6.72 -16.32
N LEU A 5 18.05 7.39 -16.46
CA LEU A 5 18.12 8.78 -16.93
C LEU A 5 17.72 8.93 -18.41
N GLU A 6 17.96 7.91 -19.24
CA GLU A 6 17.53 7.90 -20.65
C GLU A 6 16.01 7.73 -20.77
N GLN A 7 15.41 6.84 -19.98
CA GLN A 7 13.95 6.67 -19.91
C GLN A 7 13.24 7.91 -19.36
N GLU A 8 13.71 8.49 -18.25
CA GLU A 8 13.15 9.74 -17.69
C GLU A 8 13.26 10.93 -18.67
N HIS A 9 14.35 11.01 -19.44
CA HIS A 9 14.52 12.05 -20.46
C HIS A 9 13.55 11.84 -21.63
N ASN A 10 13.32 10.59 -22.02
CA ASN A 10 12.42 10.25 -23.12
C ASN A 10 10.96 10.51 -22.75
N GLN A 11 10.50 10.06 -21.57
CA GLN A 11 9.14 10.33 -21.08
C GLN A 11 8.84 11.83 -20.96
N ASN A 12 9.74 12.62 -20.36
CA ASN A 12 9.58 14.07 -20.28
C ASN A 12 9.53 14.75 -21.66
N THR A 13 10.22 14.18 -22.65
CA THR A 13 10.20 14.69 -24.02
C THR A 13 8.88 14.34 -24.70
N THR A 14 8.40 13.10 -24.54
CA THR A 14 7.11 12.62 -25.03
C THR A 14 5.96 13.44 -24.45
N LEU A 15 5.92 13.67 -23.13
CA LEU A 15 4.90 14.50 -22.47
C LEU A 15 4.86 15.93 -23.02
N LYS A 16 6.03 16.55 -23.22
CA LYS A 16 6.12 17.89 -23.81
C LYS A 16 5.63 17.91 -25.26
N GLN A 17 5.94 16.87 -26.04
CA GLN A 17 5.49 16.74 -27.42
C GLN A 17 3.98 16.54 -27.50
N ILE A 18 3.42 15.66 -26.67
CA ILE A 18 1.97 15.42 -26.58
C ILE A 18 1.26 16.71 -26.19
N ARG A 19 1.71 17.38 -25.11
CA ARG A 19 1.10 18.64 -24.67
C ARG A 19 1.16 19.72 -25.74
N HIS A 20 2.32 19.95 -26.35
CA HIS A 20 2.46 20.94 -27.42
C HIS A 20 1.60 20.58 -28.63
N ALA A 21 1.49 19.30 -28.98
CA ALA A 21 0.66 18.85 -30.08
C ALA A 21 -0.84 19.02 -29.79
N ILE A 22 -1.28 18.84 -28.55
CA ILE A 22 -2.67 19.12 -28.12
C ILE A 22 -2.95 20.62 -28.15
N ASP A 23 -2.06 21.45 -27.59
CA ASP A 23 -2.21 22.91 -27.56
C ASP A 23 -2.29 23.51 -28.99
N GLU A 24 -1.57 22.92 -29.95
CA GLU A 24 -1.57 23.32 -31.37
C GLU A 24 -2.67 22.61 -32.21
N GLY A 25 -3.49 21.75 -31.61
CA GLY A 25 -4.57 21.02 -32.31
C GLY A 25 -4.09 19.94 -33.30
N LEU A 26 -2.86 19.44 -33.13
CA LEU A 26 -2.21 18.41 -33.96
C LEU A 26 -2.62 16.98 -33.54
N PHE A 27 -3.92 16.70 -33.48
CA PHE A 27 -4.47 15.43 -32.97
C PHE A 27 -3.96 14.17 -33.71
N LEU A 28 -3.71 14.27 -35.02
CA LEU A 28 -3.14 13.15 -35.79
C LEU A 28 -1.72 12.78 -35.36
N HIS A 29 -0.92 13.78 -34.98
CA HIS A 29 0.43 13.55 -34.49
C HIS A 29 0.41 12.89 -33.12
N VAL A 30 -0.48 13.33 -32.24
CA VAL A 30 -0.71 12.71 -30.92
C VAL A 30 -1.12 11.25 -31.09
N ARG A 31 -2.08 10.94 -31.97
CA ARG A 31 -2.48 9.55 -32.26
C ARG A 31 -1.33 8.67 -32.72
N GLN A 32 -0.44 9.21 -33.54
CA GLN A 32 0.72 8.46 -34.02
C GLN A 32 1.69 8.16 -32.87
N ILE A 33 1.97 9.14 -32.01
CA ILE A 33 2.80 8.94 -30.82
C ILE A 33 2.17 7.87 -29.92
N LEU A 34 0.90 8.01 -29.57
CA LEU A 34 0.18 7.06 -28.72
C LEU A 34 0.14 5.64 -29.32
N SER A 35 0.07 5.51 -30.65
CA SER A 35 0.06 4.19 -31.29
C SER A 35 1.38 3.42 -31.15
N GLU A 36 2.49 4.10 -30.87
CA GLU A 36 3.82 3.50 -30.71
C GLU A 36 4.14 3.15 -29.24
N LEU A 37 3.36 3.69 -28.29
CA LEU A 37 3.53 3.47 -26.85
C LEU A 37 2.82 2.19 -26.39
N SER A 38 3.33 1.56 -25.33
CA SER A 38 2.64 0.46 -24.63
C SER A 38 1.42 0.97 -23.84
N PRO A 39 0.46 0.12 -23.44
CA PRO A 39 -0.65 0.53 -22.57
C PRO A 39 -0.18 1.23 -21.29
N ALA A 40 0.77 0.64 -20.56
CA ALA A 40 1.41 1.24 -19.38
C ALA A 40 2.03 2.63 -19.65
N ASP A 41 2.77 2.79 -20.75
CA ASP A 41 3.34 4.11 -21.11
C ASP A 41 2.25 5.16 -21.41
N ILE A 42 1.08 4.74 -21.87
CA ILE A 42 -0.06 5.63 -22.11
C ILE A 42 -0.75 5.99 -20.79
N ALA A 43 -0.87 5.04 -19.87
CA ALA A 43 -1.35 5.28 -18.51
C ALA A 43 -0.49 6.34 -17.80
N ASP A 44 0.83 6.17 -17.80
CA ASP A 44 1.81 7.16 -17.30
C ASP A 44 1.56 8.57 -17.87
N VAL A 45 1.26 8.65 -19.17
CA VAL A 45 0.96 9.92 -19.85
C VAL A 45 -0.35 10.52 -19.36
N LEU A 46 -1.41 9.73 -19.23
CA LEU A 46 -2.73 10.17 -18.78
C LEU A 46 -2.71 10.64 -17.32
N GLU A 47 -1.92 9.97 -16.48
CA GLU A 47 -1.71 10.34 -15.08
C GLU A 47 -0.90 11.63 -14.94
N SER A 48 0.07 11.83 -15.83
CA SER A 48 0.96 13.00 -15.81
C SER A 48 0.35 14.28 -16.36
N VAL A 49 -0.85 14.24 -16.94
CA VAL A 49 -1.51 15.42 -17.54
C VAL A 49 -2.71 15.89 -16.71
N PRO A 50 -2.99 17.21 -16.69
CA PRO A 50 -4.19 17.73 -16.03
C PRO A 50 -5.48 17.19 -16.65
N PRO A 51 -6.60 17.10 -15.89
CA PRO A 51 -7.85 16.47 -16.34
C PRO A 51 -8.32 16.90 -17.74
N LYS A 52 -8.39 18.22 -18.01
CA LYS A 52 -8.81 18.73 -19.32
C LYS A 52 -7.98 18.24 -20.52
N VAL A 53 -6.69 17.99 -20.29
CA VAL A 53 -5.79 17.47 -21.32
C VAL A 53 -5.96 15.95 -21.40
N ARG A 54 -6.15 15.28 -20.26
CA ARG A 54 -6.44 13.85 -20.15
C ARG A 54 -7.64 13.45 -21.01
N ASP A 55 -8.77 14.15 -20.89
CA ASP A 55 -9.99 13.85 -21.65
C ASP A 55 -9.75 13.95 -23.17
N ALA A 56 -8.97 14.96 -23.58
CA ALA A 56 -8.59 15.15 -24.97
C ALA A 56 -7.63 14.06 -25.48
N VAL A 57 -6.74 13.54 -24.63
CA VAL A 57 -5.86 12.40 -24.96
C VAL A 57 -6.69 11.11 -25.05
N TRP A 58 -7.59 10.88 -24.09
CA TRP A 58 -8.43 9.68 -24.01
C TRP A 58 -9.26 9.48 -25.28
N GLN A 59 -9.88 10.55 -25.80
CA GLN A 59 -10.66 10.50 -27.05
C GLN A 59 -9.85 10.15 -28.31
N LEU A 60 -8.51 10.19 -28.24
CA LEU A 60 -7.63 9.85 -29.36
C LEU A 60 -7.17 8.39 -29.33
N ILE A 61 -7.39 7.69 -28.21
CA ILE A 61 -7.02 6.30 -28.01
C ILE A 61 -8.02 5.40 -28.74
N PRO A 62 -7.56 4.40 -29.51
CA PRO A 62 -8.45 3.42 -30.13
C PRO A 62 -9.19 2.58 -29.08
N GLU A 63 -10.50 2.34 -29.28
CA GLU A 63 -11.34 1.50 -28.40
C GLU A 63 -10.71 0.14 -28.08
N SER A 64 -10.07 -0.49 -29.06
CA SER A 64 -9.42 -1.81 -28.90
C SER A 64 -8.24 -1.84 -27.93
N ARG A 65 -7.79 -0.69 -27.43
CA ARG A 65 -6.70 -0.56 -26.45
C ARG A 65 -7.18 0.04 -25.13
N GLN A 66 -8.44 0.46 -25.05
CA GLN A 66 -8.94 1.15 -23.86
C GLN A 66 -8.97 0.22 -22.64
N GLY A 67 -9.34 -1.06 -22.82
CA GLY A 67 -9.29 -2.07 -21.75
C GLY A 67 -7.91 -2.17 -21.12
N ASP A 68 -6.91 -2.56 -21.91
CA ASP A 68 -5.53 -2.69 -21.43
C ASP A 68 -4.97 -1.40 -20.79
N ILE A 69 -5.41 -0.22 -21.25
CA ILE A 69 -4.96 1.05 -20.66
C ILE A 69 -5.69 1.33 -19.35
N LEU A 70 -6.97 0.96 -19.23
CA LEU A 70 -7.71 1.12 -17.98
C LEU A 70 -7.07 0.29 -16.86
N ASN A 71 -6.69 -0.96 -17.12
CA ASN A 71 -6.08 -1.81 -16.08
C ASN A 71 -4.76 -1.23 -15.55
N GLU A 72 -4.01 -0.52 -16.39
CA GLU A 72 -2.70 0.06 -16.04
C GLU A 72 -2.80 1.46 -15.40
N LEU A 73 -4.00 2.04 -15.33
CA LEU A 73 -4.22 3.34 -14.69
C LEU A 73 -4.40 3.16 -13.18
N ALA A 74 -3.82 4.07 -12.41
CA ALA A 74 -4.19 4.26 -11.02
C ALA A 74 -5.71 4.40 -10.89
N GLU A 75 -6.31 3.70 -9.91
CA GLU A 75 -7.76 3.62 -9.62
C GLU A 75 -8.46 4.98 -9.75
N GLU A 76 -7.79 6.02 -9.28
CA GLU A 76 -8.28 7.37 -9.20
C GLU A 76 -8.47 8.03 -10.57
N VAL A 77 -7.49 7.82 -11.45
CA VAL A 77 -7.52 8.33 -12.83
C VAL A 77 -8.44 7.47 -13.69
N ARG A 78 -8.48 6.16 -13.41
CA ARG A 78 -9.41 5.22 -14.02
C ARG A 78 -10.86 5.61 -13.70
N ALA A 79 -11.21 5.82 -12.44
CA ALA A 79 -12.53 6.26 -12.00
C ALA A 79 -12.96 7.60 -12.63
N ASP A 80 -12.06 8.58 -12.69
CA ASP A 80 -12.29 9.86 -13.39
C ASP A 80 -12.72 9.62 -14.85
N ILE A 81 -11.97 8.79 -15.60
CA ILE A 81 -12.23 8.47 -17.00
C ILE A 81 -13.54 7.67 -17.15
N LEU A 82 -13.74 6.64 -16.33
CA LEU A 82 -14.93 5.79 -16.34
C LEU A 82 -16.21 6.59 -16.06
N SER A 83 -16.13 7.64 -15.22
CA SER A 83 -17.27 8.50 -14.90
C SER A 83 -17.80 9.28 -16.11
N GLU A 84 -16.98 9.50 -17.13
CA GLU A 84 -17.34 10.19 -18.38
C GLU A 84 -17.73 9.24 -19.52
N MET A 85 -17.42 7.95 -19.38
CA MET A 85 -17.70 6.94 -20.39
C MET A 85 -19.17 6.50 -20.39
N GLN A 86 -19.67 6.12 -21.57
CA GLN A 86 -20.98 5.49 -21.69
C GLN A 86 -20.89 4.00 -21.35
N ALA A 87 -21.98 3.44 -20.81
CA ALA A 87 -22.03 2.02 -20.42
C ALA A 87 -21.63 1.05 -21.55
N ALA A 88 -21.96 1.38 -22.81
CA ALA A 88 -21.60 0.57 -23.96
C ALA A 88 -20.10 0.65 -24.31
N GLU A 89 -19.45 1.79 -24.05
CA GLU A 89 -18.01 1.97 -24.25
C GLU A 89 -17.25 1.18 -23.18
N VAL A 90 -17.68 1.26 -21.92
CA VAL A 90 -17.09 0.46 -20.83
C VAL A 90 -17.26 -1.03 -21.10
N ALA A 91 -18.46 -1.48 -21.47
CA ALA A 91 -18.72 -2.89 -21.80
C ALA A 91 -17.86 -3.41 -22.97
N ALA A 92 -17.52 -2.55 -23.93
CA ALA A 92 -16.63 -2.90 -25.03
C ALA A 92 -15.14 -2.91 -24.60
N ALA A 93 -14.74 -2.00 -23.70
CA ALA A 93 -13.37 -1.93 -23.19
C ALA A 93 -13.02 -3.17 -22.34
N ILE A 94 -13.96 -3.67 -21.55
CA ILE A 94 -13.77 -4.84 -20.69
C ILE A 94 -13.95 -6.19 -21.43
N GLU A 95 -14.36 -6.16 -22.70
CA GLU A 95 -14.58 -7.40 -23.47
C GLU A 95 -13.24 -8.10 -23.75
N GLY A 96 -13.11 -9.33 -23.25
CA GLY A 96 -11.89 -10.14 -23.45
C GLY A 96 -10.77 -9.87 -22.44
N GLN A 97 -10.99 -8.99 -21.46
CA GLN A 97 -10.10 -8.79 -20.32
C GLN A 97 -10.19 -9.96 -19.32
N ASP A 98 -9.24 -10.01 -18.39
CA ASP A 98 -9.20 -11.01 -17.33
C ASP A 98 -10.29 -10.74 -16.26
N THR A 99 -10.63 -11.75 -15.45
CA THR A 99 -11.88 -11.68 -14.64
C THR A 99 -11.76 -10.74 -13.44
N ASP A 100 -10.56 -10.69 -12.87
CA ASP A 100 -10.04 -9.74 -11.89
C ASP A 100 -10.05 -8.31 -12.46
N ASP A 101 -9.41 -8.06 -13.62
CA ASP A 101 -9.41 -6.74 -14.26
C ASP A 101 -10.84 -6.18 -14.47
N ILE A 102 -11.76 -7.05 -14.89
CA ILE A 102 -13.16 -6.67 -15.05
C ILE A 102 -13.80 -6.36 -13.70
N ALA A 103 -13.49 -7.12 -12.65
CA ALA A 103 -14.03 -6.90 -11.32
C ALA A 103 -13.58 -5.54 -10.77
N ASP A 104 -12.30 -5.18 -10.92
CA ASP A 104 -11.72 -3.91 -10.48
C ASP A 104 -12.39 -2.73 -11.21
N ILE A 105 -12.45 -2.78 -12.55
CA ILE A 105 -13.12 -1.74 -13.34
C ILE A 105 -14.58 -1.58 -12.92
N LEU A 106 -15.29 -2.69 -12.66
CA LEU A 106 -16.69 -2.64 -12.24
C LEU A 106 -16.86 -2.11 -10.81
N GLY A 107 -15.92 -2.39 -9.90
CA GLY A 107 -15.92 -1.94 -8.51
C GLY A 107 -15.92 -0.42 -8.39
N GLU A 108 -15.23 0.26 -9.29
CA GLU A 108 -15.10 1.72 -9.31
C GLU A 108 -16.29 2.45 -9.96
N LEU A 109 -17.16 1.73 -10.67
CA LEU A 109 -18.26 2.37 -11.39
C LEU A 109 -19.32 2.93 -10.42
N PRO A 110 -19.89 4.10 -10.71
CA PRO A 110 -21.10 4.55 -10.05
C PRO A 110 -22.21 3.50 -10.18
N GLU A 111 -22.99 3.27 -9.12
CA GLU A 111 -24.02 2.22 -9.04
C GLU A 111 -24.96 2.18 -10.27
N GLN A 112 -25.30 3.36 -10.82
CA GLN A 112 -26.14 3.46 -12.02
C GLN A 112 -25.45 2.96 -13.29
N LEU A 113 -24.15 3.21 -13.43
CA LEU A 113 -23.34 2.81 -14.58
C LEU A 113 -23.02 1.31 -14.49
N TYR A 114 -22.66 0.82 -13.31
CA TYR A 114 -22.44 -0.60 -13.01
C TYR A 114 -23.57 -1.50 -13.55
N HIS A 115 -24.82 -1.21 -13.20
CA HIS A 115 -25.97 -2.01 -13.67
C HIS A 115 -26.19 -1.93 -15.19
N GLN A 116 -25.86 -0.80 -15.82
CA GLN A 116 -25.98 -0.63 -17.27
C GLN A 116 -24.90 -1.42 -18.02
N VAL A 117 -23.67 -1.39 -17.51
CA VAL A 117 -22.54 -2.17 -18.05
C VAL A 117 -22.85 -3.66 -17.94
N LEU A 118 -23.26 -4.14 -16.76
CA LEU A 118 -23.67 -5.54 -16.59
C LEU A 118 -24.75 -5.95 -17.58
N ALA A 119 -25.74 -5.09 -17.85
CA ALA A 119 -26.82 -5.37 -18.80
C ALA A 119 -26.33 -5.43 -20.26
N ALA A 120 -25.26 -4.70 -20.60
CA ALA A 120 -24.64 -4.69 -21.92
C ALA A 120 -23.69 -5.88 -22.17
N MET A 121 -23.14 -6.49 -21.12
CA MET A 121 -22.26 -7.66 -21.22
C MET A 121 -22.96 -8.90 -21.78
N SER A 122 -22.14 -9.80 -22.35
CA SER A 122 -22.59 -11.14 -22.72
C SER A 122 -23.00 -11.94 -21.48
N GLU A 123 -23.93 -12.89 -21.64
CA GLU A 123 -24.37 -13.74 -20.52
C GLU A 123 -23.22 -14.60 -19.96
N GLN A 124 -22.26 -14.99 -20.81
CA GLN A 124 -21.11 -15.78 -20.41
C GLN A 124 -20.15 -14.97 -19.54
N ASP A 125 -19.84 -13.74 -19.94
CA ASP A 125 -18.91 -12.89 -19.20
C ASP A 125 -19.53 -12.44 -17.87
N ARG A 126 -20.83 -12.12 -17.88
CA ARG A 126 -21.58 -11.79 -16.66
C ARG A 126 -21.53 -12.93 -15.64
N GLN A 127 -21.63 -14.19 -16.06
CA GLN A 127 -21.56 -15.33 -15.15
C GLN A 127 -20.16 -15.55 -14.57
N ARG A 128 -19.10 -15.31 -15.36
CA ARG A 128 -17.71 -15.43 -14.88
C ARG A 128 -17.42 -14.36 -13.83
N VAL A 129 -17.76 -13.12 -14.15
CA VAL A 129 -17.49 -11.96 -13.29
C VAL A 129 -18.32 -12.00 -12.01
N ALA A 130 -19.56 -12.48 -12.06
CA ALA A 130 -20.38 -12.68 -10.86
C ALA A 130 -19.74 -13.60 -9.81
N SER A 131 -18.88 -14.54 -10.22
CA SER A 131 -18.19 -15.43 -9.28
C SER A 131 -17.02 -14.78 -8.54
N VAL A 132 -16.45 -13.71 -9.10
CA VAL A 132 -15.38 -12.91 -8.50
C VAL A 132 -15.97 -11.78 -7.66
N LEU A 133 -17.00 -11.09 -8.17
CA LEU A 133 -17.70 -10.00 -7.48
C LEU A 133 -18.42 -10.41 -6.17
N ASP A 134 -18.57 -11.71 -5.91
CA ASP A 134 -19.07 -12.21 -4.63
C ASP A 134 -18.04 -12.08 -3.49
N TYR A 135 -16.76 -11.83 -3.83
CA TYR A 135 -15.66 -11.64 -2.90
C TYR A 135 -15.27 -10.16 -2.79
N PRO A 136 -14.80 -9.70 -1.61
CA PRO A 136 -14.19 -8.38 -1.49
C PRO A 136 -12.91 -8.26 -2.33
N GLU A 137 -12.67 -7.08 -2.88
CA GLU A 137 -11.49 -6.73 -3.70
C GLU A 137 -10.18 -6.96 -2.95
N ASP A 138 -10.15 -6.65 -1.65
CA ASP A 138 -9.02 -6.81 -0.74
C ASP A 138 -8.79 -8.27 -0.27
N THR A 139 -9.26 -9.26 -1.04
CA THR A 139 -9.11 -10.69 -0.74
C THR A 139 -8.62 -11.50 -1.94
N ALA A 140 -8.12 -12.72 -1.67
CA ALA A 140 -7.70 -13.66 -2.71
C ALA A 140 -8.79 -13.96 -3.74
N GLY A 141 -10.08 -13.89 -3.37
CA GLY A 141 -11.20 -14.07 -4.27
C GLY A 141 -11.50 -12.86 -5.14
N GLY A 142 -11.13 -11.65 -4.70
CA GLY A 142 -11.15 -10.44 -5.53
C GLY A 142 -10.02 -10.44 -6.56
N LEU A 143 -8.81 -10.83 -6.11
CA LEU A 143 -7.60 -10.91 -6.93
C LEU A 143 -7.52 -12.13 -7.87
N MET A 144 -8.53 -13.01 -7.91
CA MET A 144 -8.41 -14.26 -8.67
C MET A 144 -8.95 -14.12 -10.09
N ASN A 145 -8.22 -14.74 -11.02
CA ASN A 145 -8.74 -15.04 -12.34
C ASN A 145 -9.37 -16.44 -12.38
N THR A 146 -10.49 -16.56 -13.11
CA THR A 146 -11.24 -17.82 -13.30
C THR A 146 -10.72 -18.69 -14.45
N ASP A 147 -9.66 -18.24 -15.12
CA ASP A 147 -9.10 -18.77 -16.37
C ASP A 147 -8.35 -20.12 -16.24
N THR A 148 -8.36 -20.75 -15.07
CA THR A 148 -7.54 -21.93 -14.77
C THR A 148 -7.69 -23.10 -15.75
N VAL A 149 -6.56 -23.78 -16.02
CA VAL A 149 -6.54 -25.01 -16.81
C VAL A 149 -6.45 -26.22 -15.91
N THR A 150 -7.47 -27.08 -15.94
CA THR A 150 -7.57 -28.24 -15.07
C THR A 150 -7.33 -29.57 -15.79
N VAL A 151 -6.68 -30.51 -15.10
CA VAL A 151 -6.42 -31.88 -15.58
C VAL A 151 -6.74 -32.92 -14.51
N ARG A 152 -6.80 -34.20 -14.91
CA ARG A 152 -7.13 -35.31 -14.01
C ARG A 152 -5.89 -36.14 -13.69
N ALA A 153 -5.76 -36.59 -12.43
CA ALA A 153 -4.59 -37.30 -11.94
C ALA A 153 -4.35 -38.66 -12.65
N ASN A 154 -5.42 -39.32 -13.10
CA ASN A 154 -5.37 -40.65 -13.72
C ASN A 154 -5.19 -40.64 -15.24
N VAL A 155 -4.65 -39.55 -15.79
CA VAL A 155 -4.44 -39.34 -17.22
C VAL A 155 -2.94 -39.36 -17.54
N GLU A 156 -2.56 -39.86 -18.71
CA GLU A 156 -1.16 -39.84 -19.17
C GLU A 156 -0.78 -38.46 -19.73
N LEU A 157 0.50 -38.08 -19.60
CA LEU A 157 1.01 -36.80 -20.08
C LEU A 157 0.80 -36.61 -21.60
N GLU A 158 0.81 -37.68 -22.40
CA GLU A 158 0.52 -37.61 -23.84
C GLU A 158 -0.89 -37.07 -24.11
N VAL A 159 -1.87 -37.49 -23.30
CA VAL A 159 -3.26 -37.04 -23.44
C VAL A 159 -3.38 -35.58 -23.02
N VAL A 160 -2.68 -35.17 -21.96
CA VAL A 160 -2.61 -33.76 -21.55
C VAL A 160 -2.01 -32.91 -22.67
N LEU A 161 -0.86 -33.29 -23.23
CA LEU A 161 -0.24 -32.58 -24.36
C LEU A 161 -1.18 -32.43 -25.56
N ARG A 162 -1.94 -33.49 -25.88
CA ARG A 162 -2.93 -33.45 -26.96
C ARG A 162 -4.09 -32.52 -26.65
N TYR A 163 -4.57 -32.51 -25.41
CA TYR A 163 -5.59 -31.59 -24.94
C TYR A 163 -5.14 -30.13 -25.05
N LEU A 164 -3.91 -29.80 -24.61
CA LEU A 164 -3.37 -28.44 -24.74
C LEU A 164 -3.26 -28.00 -26.20
N ARG A 165 -2.79 -28.89 -27.09
CA ARG A 165 -2.73 -28.60 -28.54
C ARG A 165 -4.10 -28.39 -29.18
N MET A 166 -5.14 -29.08 -28.69
CA MET A 166 -6.50 -28.94 -29.20
C MET A 166 -7.13 -27.62 -28.74
N ARG A 167 -6.78 -27.16 -27.53
CA ARG A 167 -7.17 -25.83 -27.02
C ARG A 167 -6.56 -24.70 -27.85
N GLY A 168 -5.34 -24.87 -28.35
CA GLY A 168 -4.66 -23.90 -29.20
C GLY A 168 -3.92 -22.84 -28.38
N GLU A 169 -4.64 -22.15 -27.51
CA GLU A 169 -4.11 -21.12 -26.61
C GLU A 169 -4.27 -21.52 -25.14
N LEU A 170 -3.35 -21.03 -24.32
CA LEU A 170 -3.42 -21.12 -22.86
C LEU A 170 -3.63 -19.70 -22.33
N PRO A 171 -4.29 -19.56 -21.18
CA PRO A 171 -4.36 -18.27 -20.52
C PRO A 171 -2.96 -17.69 -20.30
N GLU A 172 -2.86 -16.37 -20.27
CA GLU A 172 -1.58 -15.71 -20.10
C GLU A 172 -0.91 -16.14 -18.80
N LYS A 173 0.43 -16.12 -18.77
CA LYS A 173 1.19 -16.40 -17.55
C LYS A 173 0.92 -17.79 -16.93
N THR A 174 0.39 -18.75 -17.70
CA THR A 174 0.20 -20.15 -17.23
C THR A 174 1.56 -20.84 -17.04
N ASP A 175 1.88 -21.21 -15.81
CA ASP A 175 3.09 -21.97 -15.44
C ASP A 175 2.79 -23.42 -15.02
N VAL A 176 1.61 -23.66 -14.46
CA VAL A 176 1.11 -24.97 -14.02
C VAL A 176 -0.30 -25.27 -14.51
N LEU A 177 -0.67 -26.55 -14.54
CA LEU A 177 -2.04 -27.02 -14.72
C LEU A 177 -2.54 -27.59 -13.38
N TYR A 178 -3.70 -27.18 -12.90
CA TYR A 178 -4.21 -27.69 -11.63
C TYR A 178 -4.83 -29.08 -11.79
N VAL A 179 -4.51 -29.98 -10.87
CA VAL A 179 -4.99 -31.35 -10.86
C VAL A 179 -6.19 -31.44 -9.93
N VAL A 180 -7.34 -31.84 -10.45
CA VAL A 180 -8.60 -31.84 -9.68
C VAL A 180 -9.36 -33.17 -9.75
N ASP A 181 -10.12 -33.48 -8.71
CA ASP A 181 -11.04 -34.62 -8.64
C ASP A 181 -12.40 -34.31 -9.31
N ARG A 182 -13.26 -35.33 -9.49
CA ARG A 182 -14.53 -35.19 -10.24
C ARG A 182 -15.51 -34.13 -9.70
N ASN A 183 -15.31 -33.65 -8.47
CA ASN A 183 -16.11 -32.60 -7.84
C ASN A 183 -15.34 -31.27 -7.78
N ASP A 184 -14.26 -31.17 -8.57
CA ASP A 184 -13.33 -30.05 -8.70
C ASP A 184 -12.55 -29.72 -7.42
N HIS A 185 -12.36 -30.71 -6.54
CA HIS A 185 -11.44 -30.55 -5.42
C HIS A 185 -10.00 -30.54 -5.90
N LEU A 186 -9.21 -29.58 -5.41
CA LEU A 186 -7.79 -29.47 -5.71
C LEU A 186 -7.00 -30.64 -5.10
N LEU A 187 -6.23 -31.33 -5.95
CA LEU A 187 -5.34 -32.44 -5.58
C LEU A 187 -3.86 -32.08 -5.66
N GLY A 188 -3.49 -31.13 -6.52
CA GLY A 188 -2.10 -30.71 -6.74
C GLY A 188 -1.94 -29.86 -8.01
N ALA A 189 -0.71 -29.63 -8.42
CA ALA A 189 -0.37 -28.88 -9.63
C ALA A 189 0.59 -29.69 -10.52
N LEU A 190 0.47 -29.55 -11.84
CA LEU A 190 1.31 -30.15 -12.84
C LEU A 190 2.09 -29.06 -13.59
N PRO A 191 3.39 -28.87 -13.30
CA PRO A 191 4.20 -27.89 -14.00
C PRO A 191 4.25 -28.14 -15.50
N LEU A 192 4.08 -27.11 -16.32
CA LEU A 192 4.18 -27.23 -17.79
C LEU A 192 5.54 -27.78 -18.22
N ALA A 193 6.61 -27.43 -17.49
CA ALA A 193 7.93 -28.00 -17.70
C ALA A 193 7.92 -29.53 -17.65
N PHE A 194 7.17 -30.15 -16.73
CA PHE A 194 7.06 -31.61 -16.63
C PHE A 194 6.24 -32.21 -17.77
N VAL A 195 5.19 -31.53 -18.21
CA VAL A 195 4.37 -31.96 -19.36
C VAL A 195 5.23 -32.11 -20.62
N VAL A 196 6.22 -31.24 -20.81
CA VAL A 196 7.09 -31.23 -22.00
C VAL A 196 8.33 -32.11 -21.85
N THR A 197 8.86 -32.29 -20.64
CA THR A 197 10.17 -32.94 -20.42
C THR A 197 10.11 -34.39 -19.97
N LYS A 198 9.01 -34.83 -19.35
CA LYS A 198 8.86 -36.22 -18.84
C LYS A 198 8.34 -37.17 -19.92
N ASP A 199 8.43 -38.47 -19.65
CA ASP A 199 7.95 -39.51 -20.57
C ASP A 199 6.43 -39.36 -20.78
N PRO A 200 5.93 -39.27 -22.03
CA PRO A 200 4.50 -39.08 -22.33
C PRO A 200 3.58 -40.16 -21.76
N SER A 201 4.07 -41.38 -21.53
CA SER A 201 3.29 -42.48 -20.95
C SER A 201 3.17 -42.41 -19.42
N THR A 202 3.83 -41.46 -18.77
CA THR A 202 3.73 -41.27 -17.31
C THR A 202 2.37 -40.69 -16.93
N LEU A 203 1.81 -41.11 -15.79
CA LEU A 203 0.57 -40.54 -15.26
C LEU A 203 0.81 -39.18 -14.63
N VAL A 204 -0.20 -38.31 -14.70
CA VAL A 204 -0.21 -37.01 -14.01
C VAL A 204 0.01 -37.18 -12.51
N ALA A 205 -0.63 -38.17 -11.88
CA ALA A 205 -0.49 -38.47 -10.45
C ALA A 205 0.97 -38.71 -10.01
N ASP A 206 1.80 -39.29 -10.89
CA ASP A 206 3.20 -39.60 -10.57
C ASP A 206 4.13 -38.38 -10.79
N CYS A 207 3.61 -37.33 -11.42
CA CYS A 207 4.38 -36.14 -11.80
C CYS A 207 3.93 -34.87 -11.12
N MET A 208 2.72 -34.82 -10.58
CA MET A 208 2.16 -33.66 -9.92
C MET A 208 2.94 -33.33 -8.64
N VAL A 209 2.97 -32.05 -8.31
CA VAL A 209 3.51 -31.52 -7.06
C VAL A 209 2.37 -31.05 -6.18
N GLU A 210 2.65 -30.94 -4.88
CA GLU A 210 1.71 -30.34 -3.93
C GLU A 210 1.45 -28.88 -4.32
N ALA A 211 0.18 -28.51 -4.42
CA ALA A 211 -0.25 -27.14 -4.66
C ALA A 211 -0.74 -26.56 -3.33
N HIS A 212 -0.14 -25.46 -2.91
CA HIS A 212 -0.59 -24.75 -1.72
C HIS A 212 -1.80 -23.92 -2.10
N ALA A 213 -2.97 -24.32 -1.61
CA ALA A 213 -4.22 -23.62 -1.88
C ALA A 213 -4.34 -22.35 -1.02
N ILE A 214 -4.82 -21.28 -1.62
CA ILE A 214 -5.17 -20.03 -0.96
C ILE A 214 -6.69 -20.01 -0.75
N PRO A 215 -7.18 -19.83 0.49
CA PRO A 215 -8.60 -19.58 0.75
C PRO A 215 -9.06 -18.29 0.09
N ALA A 216 -10.24 -18.29 -0.53
CA ALA A 216 -10.78 -17.11 -1.23
C ALA A 216 -11.00 -15.89 -0.30
N ASP A 217 -11.18 -16.10 1.00
CA ASP A 217 -11.36 -15.05 2.00
C ASP A 217 -10.04 -14.55 2.62
N MET A 218 -8.88 -15.06 2.17
CA MET A 218 -7.59 -14.61 2.66
C MET A 218 -7.33 -13.15 2.22
N PRO A 219 -6.90 -12.25 3.12
CA PRO A 219 -6.60 -10.85 2.76
C PRO A 219 -5.48 -10.75 1.70
N ALA A 220 -5.62 -9.79 0.77
CA ALA A 220 -4.67 -9.51 -0.30
C ALA A 220 -3.22 -9.36 0.20
N SER A 221 -3.00 -8.61 1.27
CA SER A 221 -1.68 -8.44 1.91
C SER A 221 -1.07 -9.76 2.42
N GLU A 222 -1.89 -10.71 2.90
CA GLU A 222 -1.43 -12.04 3.29
C GLU A 222 -1.08 -12.91 2.08
N VAL A 223 -1.85 -12.79 0.99
CA VAL A 223 -1.57 -13.42 -0.30
C VAL A 223 -0.21 -12.95 -0.82
N ALA A 224 0.02 -11.63 -0.84
CA ALA A 224 1.28 -11.04 -1.27
C ALA A 224 2.48 -11.56 -0.48
N HIS A 225 2.35 -11.64 0.85
CA HIS A 225 3.39 -12.21 1.70
C HIS A 225 3.64 -13.69 1.41
N ALA A 226 2.60 -14.47 1.08
CA ALA A 226 2.75 -15.87 0.72
C ALA A 226 3.52 -16.03 -0.61
N PHE A 227 3.18 -15.24 -1.63
CA PHE A 227 3.89 -15.23 -2.92
C PHE A 227 5.37 -14.86 -2.76
N GLU A 228 5.68 -13.80 -2.01
CA GLU A 228 7.06 -13.40 -1.69
C GLU A 228 7.83 -14.51 -0.97
N LYS A 229 7.19 -15.15 0.02
CA LYS A 229 7.85 -16.14 0.88
C LYS A 229 8.14 -17.46 0.17
N TYR A 230 7.25 -17.87 -0.74
CA TYR A 230 7.32 -19.18 -1.40
C TYR A 230 7.78 -19.10 -2.86
N ASP A 231 8.12 -17.91 -3.37
CA ASP A 231 8.54 -17.65 -4.75
C ASP A 231 7.52 -18.20 -5.78
N TRP A 232 6.23 -17.96 -5.53
CA TRP A 232 5.16 -18.44 -6.42
C TRP A 232 5.03 -17.56 -7.68
N LEU A 233 4.77 -18.20 -8.82
CA LEU A 233 4.35 -17.52 -10.05
C LEU A 233 2.83 -17.44 -10.18
N SER A 234 2.15 -18.48 -9.70
CA SER A 234 0.70 -18.52 -9.56
C SER A 234 0.32 -19.40 -8.37
N ALA A 235 -0.87 -19.18 -7.81
CA ALA A 235 -1.40 -19.99 -6.72
C ALA A 235 -2.90 -20.26 -6.90
N PRO A 236 -3.38 -21.50 -6.66
CA PRO A 236 -4.79 -21.82 -6.80
C PRO A 236 -5.61 -21.27 -5.64
N VAL A 237 -6.76 -20.68 -5.97
CA VAL A 237 -7.74 -20.19 -4.99
C VAL A 237 -8.84 -21.22 -4.81
N VAL A 238 -9.19 -21.51 -3.55
CA VAL A 238 -10.20 -22.51 -3.20
C VAL A 238 -11.27 -21.96 -2.25
N ASN A 239 -12.46 -22.55 -2.33
CA ASN A 239 -13.51 -22.33 -1.33
C ASN A 239 -13.29 -23.17 -0.05
N GLU A 240 -14.18 -23.01 0.94
CA GLU A 240 -14.17 -23.77 2.19
C GLU A 240 -14.23 -25.30 2.01
N GLN A 241 -14.76 -25.79 0.87
CA GLN A 241 -14.84 -27.20 0.53
C GLN A 241 -13.63 -27.70 -0.27
N ASN A 242 -12.57 -26.89 -0.41
CA ASN A 242 -11.37 -27.18 -1.20
C ASN A 242 -11.65 -27.35 -2.70
N GLN A 243 -12.73 -26.77 -3.22
CA GLN A 243 -13.00 -26.72 -4.65
C GLN A 243 -12.21 -25.58 -5.28
N LEU A 244 -11.58 -25.84 -6.42
CA LEU A 244 -10.83 -24.84 -7.17
C LEU A 244 -11.79 -23.82 -7.79
N LEU A 245 -11.62 -22.55 -7.42
CA LEU A 245 -12.38 -21.41 -7.95
C LEU A 245 -11.63 -20.72 -9.07
N GLY A 246 -10.33 -20.50 -8.87
CA GLY A 246 -9.50 -19.68 -9.76
C GLY A 246 -8.02 -19.78 -9.40
N ARG A 247 -7.25 -18.80 -9.86
CA ARG A 247 -5.84 -18.62 -9.50
C ARG A 247 -5.52 -17.14 -9.33
N VAL A 248 -4.56 -16.84 -8.48
CA VAL A 248 -3.89 -15.53 -8.40
C VAL A 248 -2.57 -15.64 -9.15
N THR A 249 -2.18 -14.58 -9.85
CA THR A 249 -0.89 -14.48 -10.53
C THR A 249 0.05 -13.48 -9.87
N VAL A 250 1.36 -13.63 -10.11
CA VAL A 250 2.39 -12.86 -9.38
C VAL A 250 2.39 -11.37 -9.74
N ASP A 251 1.94 -11.03 -10.93
CA ASP A 251 1.78 -9.66 -11.42
C ASP A 251 0.71 -8.89 -10.64
N ASP A 252 -0.51 -9.43 -10.48
CA ASP A 252 -1.55 -8.81 -9.63
C ASP A 252 -1.05 -8.65 -8.18
N VAL A 253 -0.27 -9.62 -7.71
CA VAL A 253 0.36 -9.56 -6.38
C VAL A 253 1.42 -8.46 -6.29
N VAL A 254 2.14 -8.15 -7.37
CA VAL A 254 3.10 -7.05 -7.39
C VAL A 254 2.38 -5.72 -7.20
N ASP A 255 1.20 -5.56 -7.78
CA ASP A 255 0.40 -4.34 -7.64
C ASP A 255 -0.07 -4.19 -6.19
N VAL A 256 -0.59 -5.26 -5.57
CA VAL A 256 -0.92 -5.28 -4.13
C VAL A 256 0.28 -4.88 -3.25
N ILE A 257 1.50 -5.34 -3.57
CA ILE A 257 2.71 -4.97 -2.80
C ILE A 257 3.02 -3.48 -2.93
N ILE A 258 2.82 -2.91 -4.11
CA ILE A 258 3.07 -1.49 -4.38
C ILE A 258 2.01 -0.63 -3.68
N GLU A 259 0.74 -0.99 -3.81
CA GLU A 259 -0.39 -0.33 -3.18
C GLU A 259 -0.27 -0.35 -1.65
N ASP A 260 -0.03 -1.52 -1.04
CA ASP A 260 0.19 -1.64 0.41
C ASP A 260 1.32 -0.72 0.90
N ALA A 261 2.38 -0.59 0.09
CA ALA A 261 3.53 0.25 0.41
C ALA A 261 3.22 1.74 0.28
N ASP A 262 2.53 2.17 -0.77
CA ASP A 262 2.11 3.56 -0.95
C ASP A 262 1.10 3.96 0.12
N GLN A 263 0.14 3.09 0.38
CA GLN A 263 -0.88 3.27 1.41
C GLN A 263 -0.26 3.43 2.80
N SER A 264 0.73 2.60 3.12
CA SER A 264 1.52 2.75 4.34
C SER A 264 2.25 4.11 4.42
N LEU A 265 2.77 4.62 3.30
CA LEU A 265 3.46 5.91 3.24
C LEU A 265 2.49 7.09 3.42
N MET A 266 1.33 7.06 2.76
CA MET A 266 0.29 8.08 2.88
C MET A 266 -0.27 8.14 4.31
N ASN A 267 -0.58 6.97 4.88
CA ASN A 267 -1.05 6.86 6.26
C ASN A 267 -0.04 7.43 7.27
N MET A 268 1.26 7.16 7.08
CA MET A 268 2.32 7.74 7.91
C MET A 268 2.38 9.27 7.85
N ALA A 269 1.93 9.87 6.75
CA ALA A 269 1.83 11.33 6.59
C ALA A 269 0.50 11.90 7.11
N GLY A 270 -0.45 11.06 7.54
CA GLY A 270 -1.80 11.47 7.88
C GLY A 270 -2.58 11.97 6.66
N LEU A 271 -2.34 11.34 5.51
CA LEU A 271 -3.10 11.54 4.28
C LEU A 271 -4.06 10.35 4.10
N ASP A 272 -5.14 10.59 3.35
CA ASP A 272 -6.13 9.58 3.00
C ASP A 272 -5.71 8.85 1.71
N GLU A 273 -6.25 7.65 1.47
CA GLU A 273 -5.92 6.79 0.31
C GLU A 273 -6.32 7.50 -1.00
N ASP A 274 -7.54 8.06 -1.03
CA ASP A 274 -8.13 8.73 -2.20
C ASP A 274 -7.60 10.16 -2.49
N GLU A 275 -6.34 10.48 -2.18
CA GLU A 275 -5.81 11.84 -2.34
C GLU A 275 -5.03 12.07 -3.64
N HIS A 276 -5.75 12.40 -4.71
CA HIS A 276 -5.15 12.55 -6.03
C HIS A 276 -4.24 13.78 -6.15
N THR A 277 -3.10 13.61 -6.83
CA THR A 277 -2.13 14.69 -7.12
C THR A 277 -2.77 15.88 -7.86
N PHE A 278 -3.77 15.61 -8.71
CA PHE A 278 -4.48 16.64 -9.49
C PHE A 278 -5.91 16.92 -9.00
N ALA A 279 -6.28 16.45 -7.79
CA ALA A 279 -7.60 16.71 -7.21
C ALA A 279 -7.88 18.21 -7.06
N PRO A 280 -9.15 18.65 -7.13
CA PRO A 280 -9.51 20.04 -6.90
C PRO A 280 -9.04 20.51 -5.51
N ALA A 281 -8.36 21.66 -5.46
CA ALA A 281 -7.77 22.19 -4.22
C ALA A 281 -8.75 22.29 -3.03
N THR A 282 -10.05 22.48 -3.29
CA THR A 282 -11.08 22.54 -2.25
C THR A 282 -11.40 21.20 -1.60
N GLU A 283 -11.22 20.10 -2.32
CA GLU A 283 -11.46 18.75 -1.81
C GLU A 283 -10.28 18.31 -0.94
N THR A 284 -9.07 18.39 -1.49
CA THR A 284 -7.81 18.18 -0.77
C THR A 284 -7.74 18.99 0.52
N ALA A 285 -8.14 20.27 0.48
CA ALA A 285 -8.14 21.12 1.67
C ALA A 285 -9.09 20.61 2.78
N LYS A 286 -10.22 19.98 2.44
CA LYS A 286 -11.17 19.43 3.42
C LYS A 286 -10.63 18.16 4.06
N LYS A 287 -10.11 17.21 3.27
CA LYS A 287 -9.54 15.95 3.76
C LYS A 287 -8.38 16.25 4.73
N ARG A 288 -7.43 17.09 4.32
CA ARG A 288 -6.31 17.55 5.17
C ARG A 288 -6.75 18.34 6.41
N ALA A 289 -7.82 19.14 6.32
CA ALA A 289 -8.29 19.93 7.46
C ALA A 289 -8.74 19.06 8.63
N VAL A 290 -9.22 17.84 8.40
CA VAL A 290 -9.59 16.89 9.46
C VAL A 290 -8.34 16.49 10.25
N TRP A 291 -7.31 16.01 9.55
CA TRP A 291 -6.05 15.61 10.18
C TRP A 291 -5.31 16.77 10.85
N LEU A 292 -5.26 17.93 10.20
CA LEU A 292 -4.74 19.15 10.81
C LEU A 292 -5.54 19.56 12.05
N GLY A 293 -6.85 19.36 12.06
CA GLY A 293 -7.72 19.59 13.20
C GLY A 293 -7.40 18.66 14.37
N ILE A 294 -7.18 17.37 14.11
CA ILE A 294 -6.75 16.40 15.13
C ILE A 294 -5.41 16.81 15.74
N ASN A 295 -4.42 17.15 14.89
CA ASN A 295 -3.11 17.62 15.36
C ASN A 295 -3.19 18.96 16.13
N LEU A 296 -4.14 19.83 15.76
CA LEU A 296 -4.36 21.08 16.50
C LEU A 296 -4.90 20.81 17.90
N VAL A 297 -5.84 19.86 18.06
CA VAL A 297 -6.36 19.47 19.37
C VAL A 297 -5.24 18.94 20.26
N THR A 298 -4.36 18.10 19.73
CA THR A 298 -3.23 17.57 20.49
C THR A 298 -2.19 18.64 20.84
N ALA A 299 -1.95 19.60 19.94
CA ALA A 299 -1.13 20.77 20.24
C ALA A 299 -1.71 21.61 21.40
N PHE A 300 -3.05 21.77 21.47
CA PHE A 300 -3.69 22.42 22.61
C PHE A 300 -3.55 21.61 23.90
N MET A 301 -3.50 20.28 23.84
CA MET A 301 -3.21 19.45 25.02
C MET A 301 -1.81 19.71 25.57
N ALA A 302 -0.80 19.82 24.70
CA ALA A 302 0.55 20.20 25.11
C ALA A 302 0.58 21.63 25.70
N ALA A 303 -0.11 22.58 25.08
CA ALA A 303 -0.20 23.96 25.59
C ALA A 303 -0.89 24.04 26.98
N MET A 304 -1.90 23.20 27.23
CA MET A 304 -2.54 23.10 28.56
C MET A 304 -1.55 22.66 29.64
N VAL A 305 -0.58 21.80 29.32
CA VAL A 305 0.49 21.43 30.26
C VAL A 305 1.36 22.64 30.59
N SER A 306 1.74 23.43 29.60
CA SER A 306 2.51 24.67 29.83
C SER A 306 1.75 25.66 30.71
N ASN A 307 0.43 25.77 30.54
CA ASN A 307 -0.43 26.63 31.34
C ASN A 307 -0.43 26.27 32.84
N LEU A 308 -0.18 25.00 33.19
CA LEU A 308 -0.05 24.58 34.60
C LEU A 308 1.19 25.16 35.30
N PHE A 309 2.15 25.69 34.53
CA PHE A 309 3.43 26.21 35.02
C PHE A 309 3.65 27.68 34.62
N GLU A 310 2.58 28.44 34.39
CA GLU A 310 2.62 29.87 34.02
C GLU A 310 3.46 30.69 35.03
N ASP A 311 3.23 30.49 36.33
CA ASP A 311 4.00 31.12 37.41
C ASP A 311 5.51 30.86 37.35
N THR A 312 5.91 29.69 36.81
CA THR A 312 7.31 29.30 36.65
C THR A 312 7.92 29.98 35.44
N LEU A 313 7.18 30.04 34.33
CA LEU A 313 7.60 30.68 33.08
C LEU A 313 7.80 32.19 33.27
N ASP A 314 6.92 32.84 34.05
CA ASP A 314 7.02 34.26 34.39
C ASP A 314 8.31 34.61 35.13
N LYS A 315 8.78 33.69 35.99
CA LYS A 315 9.99 33.90 36.81
C LYS A 315 11.26 33.50 36.07
N LEU A 316 11.17 32.59 35.10
CA LEU A 316 12.32 31.95 34.48
C LEU A 316 12.27 32.05 32.95
N ALA A 317 12.56 33.24 32.41
CA ALA A 317 12.62 33.45 30.96
C ALA A 317 13.58 32.48 30.23
N ALA A 318 14.64 32.00 30.90
CA ALA A 318 15.54 31.00 30.34
C ALA A 318 14.88 29.63 30.10
N VAL A 319 13.90 29.25 30.94
CA VAL A 319 13.13 28.00 30.80
C VAL A 319 12.24 28.09 29.57
N ALA A 320 11.58 29.22 29.32
CA ALA A 320 10.75 29.43 28.13
C ALA A 320 11.52 29.22 26.81
N VAL A 321 12.78 29.67 26.74
CA VAL A 321 13.63 29.51 25.55
C VAL A 321 14.04 28.06 25.30
N LEU A 322 14.11 27.25 26.36
CA LEU A 322 14.54 25.84 26.28
C LEU A 322 13.36 24.86 26.18
N MET A 323 12.14 25.35 26.38
CA MET A 323 10.92 24.56 26.54
C MET A 323 10.63 23.63 25.34
N THR A 324 11.02 24.01 24.13
CA THR A 324 10.76 23.24 22.90
C THR A 324 11.78 22.14 22.63
N ILE A 325 12.97 22.19 23.25
CA ILE A 325 14.08 21.29 22.93
C ILE A 325 13.76 19.87 23.40
N VAL A 326 13.24 19.71 24.63
CA VAL A 326 12.95 18.40 25.21
C VAL A 326 11.83 17.67 24.45
N PRO A 327 10.64 18.27 24.22
CA PRO A 327 9.58 17.71 23.36
C PRO A 327 10.09 17.27 21.98
N SER A 328 10.78 18.16 21.26
CA SER A 328 11.24 17.91 19.89
C SER A 328 12.16 16.69 19.79
N MET A 329 13.13 16.55 20.70
CA MET A 329 14.04 15.40 20.70
C MET A 329 13.32 14.09 21.05
N GLY A 330 12.33 14.15 21.96
CA GLY A 330 11.47 12.99 22.26
C GLY A 330 10.65 12.57 21.06
N GLY A 331 10.00 13.52 20.37
CA GLY A 331 9.20 13.24 19.18
C GLY A 331 10.02 12.58 18.06
N ILE A 332 11.23 13.09 17.79
CA ILE A 332 12.12 12.51 16.75
C ILE A 332 12.58 11.11 17.14
N ALA A 333 13.07 10.91 18.36
CA ALA A 333 13.56 9.60 18.82
C ALA A 333 12.43 8.56 18.85
N GLY A 334 11.26 8.96 19.35
CA GLY A 334 10.07 8.12 19.34
C GLY A 334 9.65 7.74 17.93
N SER A 335 9.70 8.69 16.99
CA SER A 335 9.26 8.46 15.60
C SER A 335 10.17 7.46 14.90
N GLN A 336 11.48 7.49 15.18
CA GLN A 336 12.42 6.49 14.68
C GLN A 336 12.08 5.08 15.18
N THR A 337 11.83 4.93 16.49
CA THR A 337 11.42 3.63 17.05
C THR A 337 10.08 3.20 16.46
N LEU A 338 9.11 4.11 16.36
CA LEU A 338 7.79 3.89 15.79
C LEU A 338 7.89 3.34 14.36
N THR A 339 8.63 4.00 13.48
CA THR A 339 8.81 3.57 12.08
C THR A 339 9.45 2.19 11.98
N ILE A 340 10.45 1.88 12.80
CA ILE A 340 11.09 0.55 12.81
C ILE A 340 10.10 -0.53 13.22
N VAL A 341 9.26 -0.26 14.23
CA VAL A 341 8.27 -1.21 14.72
C VAL A 341 7.15 -1.40 13.70
N ILE A 342 6.60 -0.32 13.11
CA ILE A 342 5.57 -0.41 12.06
C ILE A 342 6.08 -1.22 10.88
N ARG A 343 7.27 -0.91 10.36
CA ARG A 343 7.88 -1.67 9.27
C ARG A 343 8.08 -3.15 9.63
N GLY A 344 8.56 -3.44 10.84
CA GLY A 344 8.74 -4.82 11.29
C GLY A 344 7.42 -5.58 11.42
N MET A 345 6.31 -4.89 11.69
CA MET A 345 4.97 -5.47 11.70
C MET A 345 4.45 -5.74 10.29
N ALA A 346 4.62 -4.79 9.37
CA ALA A 346 4.23 -4.94 7.97
C ALA A 346 4.98 -6.10 7.28
N LEU A 347 6.29 -6.25 7.55
CA LEU A 347 7.12 -7.34 7.00
C LEU A 347 6.90 -8.70 7.69
N GLY A 348 5.92 -8.85 8.58
CA GLY A 348 5.68 -10.10 9.32
C GLY A 348 6.82 -10.51 10.28
N GLN A 349 7.79 -9.64 10.54
CA GLN A 349 8.96 -9.94 11.37
C GLN A 349 8.65 -9.87 12.88
N ILE A 350 7.58 -9.18 13.26
CA ILE A 350 7.15 -8.99 14.65
C ILE A 350 5.95 -9.88 14.95
N SER A 351 6.11 -10.73 15.96
CA SER A 351 5.08 -11.63 16.48
C SER A 351 4.96 -11.51 17.99
N ASP A 352 3.92 -12.09 18.56
CA ASP A 352 3.73 -12.12 20.02
C ASP A 352 4.95 -12.71 20.76
N ALA A 353 5.65 -13.66 20.13
CA ALA A 353 6.79 -14.34 20.70
C ALA A 353 8.03 -13.44 20.84
N ASN A 354 8.24 -12.47 19.95
CA ASN A 354 9.44 -11.61 19.94
C ASN A 354 9.16 -10.14 20.36
N SER A 355 7.90 -9.73 20.44
CA SER A 355 7.46 -8.40 20.86
C SER A 355 8.15 -7.89 22.13
N ARG A 356 8.21 -8.72 23.17
CA ARG A 356 8.86 -8.37 24.45
C ARG A 356 10.37 -8.13 24.29
N TRP A 357 11.04 -8.93 23.48
CA TRP A 357 12.46 -8.77 23.23
C TRP A 357 12.74 -7.45 22.49
N LEU A 358 11.91 -7.12 21.50
CA LEU A 358 11.99 -5.86 20.75
C LEU A 358 11.82 -4.65 21.68
N VAL A 359 10.78 -4.63 22.51
CA VAL A 359 10.53 -3.52 23.46
C VAL A 359 11.71 -3.32 24.41
N ILE A 360 12.31 -4.41 24.92
CA ILE A 360 13.49 -4.33 25.78
C ILE A 360 14.70 -3.78 25.01
N LYS A 361 14.90 -4.23 23.77
CA LYS A 361 15.98 -3.73 22.91
C LYS A 361 15.83 -2.23 22.65
N GLU A 362 14.63 -1.76 22.32
CA GLU A 362 14.35 -0.33 22.10
C GLU A 362 14.50 0.50 23.38
N LEU A 363 14.09 -0.04 24.53
CA LEU A 363 14.33 0.61 25.82
C LEU A 363 15.83 0.79 26.11
N ILE A 364 16.66 -0.21 25.80
CA ILE A 364 18.12 -0.12 25.97
C ILE A 364 18.70 0.96 25.03
N VAL A 365 18.27 1.00 23.77
CA VAL A 365 18.68 2.04 22.81
C VAL A 365 18.27 3.43 23.32
N GLY A 366 17.05 3.58 23.83
CA GLY A 366 16.53 4.80 24.44
C GLY A 366 17.33 5.22 25.67
N LEU A 367 17.76 4.29 26.53
CA LEU A 367 18.60 4.58 27.69
C LEU A 367 20.00 5.07 27.29
N LEU A 368 20.63 4.42 26.32
CA LEU A 368 21.97 4.78 25.85
C LEU A 368 21.98 6.14 25.16
N ASN A 369 21.06 6.36 24.22
CA ASN A 369 20.89 7.64 23.55
C ASN A 369 20.42 8.73 24.52
N GLY A 370 19.52 8.38 25.44
CA GLY A 370 19.05 9.25 26.51
C GLY A 370 20.19 9.81 27.33
N LEU A 371 21.09 8.94 27.81
CA LEU A 371 22.23 9.37 28.64
C LEU A 371 23.20 10.28 27.86
N LEU A 372 23.51 9.92 26.62
CA LEU A 372 24.40 10.70 25.76
C LEU A 372 23.83 12.10 25.48
N TRP A 373 22.60 12.19 24.98
CA TRP A 373 22.00 13.46 24.59
C TRP A 373 21.58 14.31 25.78
N ALA A 374 21.20 13.71 26.91
CA ALA A 374 21.03 14.42 28.17
C ALA A 374 22.33 15.09 28.62
N ALA A 375 23.45 14.37 28.60
CA ALA A 375 24.75 14.93 28.97
C ALA A 375 25.18 16.07 28.04
N VAL A 376 25.09 15.86 26.72
CA VAL A 376 25.43 16.87 25.71
C VAL A 376 24.58 18.14 25.90
N THR A 377 23.27 17.98 26.00
CA THR A 377 22.34 19.11 26.15
C THR A 377 22.55 19.83 27.47
N GLY A 378 22.71 19.09 28.57
CA GLY A 378 22.96 19.66 29.89
C GLY A 378 24.26 20.47 29.95
N ILE A 379 25.34 19.97 29.34
CA ILE A 379 26.61 20.69 29.24
C ILE A 379 26.44 21.98 28.44
N ILE A 380 25.80 21.90 27.26
CA ILE A 380 25.57 23.08 26.41
C ILE A 380 24.77 24.14 27.16
N VAL A 381 23.68 23.76 27.84
CA VAL A 381 22.84 24.69 28.59
C VAL A 381 23.56 25.25 29.82
N ALA A 382 24.33 24.44 30.54
CA ALA A 382 25.11 24.90 31.68
C ALA A 382 26.11 25.99 31.30
N PHE A 383 26.79 25.84 30.16
CA PHE A 383 27.70 26.85 29.63
C PHE A 383 26.95 28.06 29.06
N TRP A 384 25.87 27.84 28.31
CA TRP A 384 25.17 28.92 27.61
C TRP A 384 24.37 29.83 28.55
N LYS A 385 23.70 29.26 29.56
CA LYS A 385 22.93 30.00 30.56
C LYS A 385 23.72 30.32 31.82
N GLU A 386 25.01 29.95 31.85
CA GLU A 386 25.90 30.11 33.00
C GLU A 386 25.30 29.55 34.31
N SER A 387 24.49 28.48 34.19
CA SER A 387 23.73 27.89 35.29
C SER A 387 23.81 26.36 35.23
N LEU A 388 24.58 25.78 36.16
CA LEU A 388 24.71 24.33 36.30
C LEU A 388 23.38 23.66 36.66
N GLU A 389 22.52 24.37 37.41
CA GLU A 389 21.21 23.89 37.83
C GLU A 389 20.27 23.74 36.62
N LEU A 390 20.19 24.76 35.75
CA LEU A 390 19.41 24.68 34.51
C LEU A 390 19.94 23.59 33.57
N GLY A 391 21.27 23.42 33.49
CA GLY A 391 21.90 22.32 32.74
C GLY A 391 21.51 20.94 33.27
N ALA A 392 21.47 20.77 34.60
CA ALA A 392 21.04 19.50 35.22
C ALA A 392 19.55 19.22 35.00
N ILE A 393 18.70 20.25 35.10
CA ILE A 393 17.25 20.15 34.89
C ILE A 393 16.94 19.70 33.46
N ILE A 394 17.51 20.36 32.45
CA ILE A 394 17.25 20.00 31.06
C ILE A 394 17.81 18.61 30.73
N ALA A 395 18.97 18.23 31.30
CA ALA A 395 19.52 16.90 31.11
C ALA A 395 18.59 15.81 31.68
N ALA A 396 18.09 16.00 32.91
CA ALA A 396 17.17 15.06 33.53
C ALA A 396 15.85 14.96 32.77
N ALA A 397 15.28 16.10 32.34
CA ALA A 397 14.07 16.12 31.52
C ALA A 397 14.28 15.42 30.17
N MET A 398 15.40 15.68 29.49
CA MET A 398 15.77 15.04 28.23
C MET A 398 15.89 13.52 28.38
N PHE A 399 16.55 13.06 29.46
CA PHE A 399 16.70 11.64 29.75
C PHE A 399 15.34 10.95 29.95
N ILE A 400 14.46 11.56 30.77
CA ILE A 400 13.11 11.05 31.01
C ILE A 400 12.33 10.99 29.69
N ASN A 401 12.34 12.07 28.90
CA ASN A 401 11.55 12.14 27.68
C ASN A 401 12.01 11.12 26.64
N LEU A 402 13.32 10.91 26.47
CA LEU A 402 13.85 9.93 25.52
C LEU A 402 13.54 8.48 25.92
N ILE A 403 13.50 8.16 27.22
CA ILE A 403 13.04 6.84 27.69
C ILE A 403 11.57 6.64 27.37
N VAL A 404 10.73 7.64 27.66
CA VAL A 404 9.30 7.57 27.38
C VAL A 404 9.05 7.46 25.88
N ALA A 405 9.77 8.23 25.06
CA ALA A 405 9.70 8.15 23.61
C ALA A 405 10.02 6.75 23.08
N ALA A 406 11.06 6.10 23.59
CA ALA A 406 11.40 4.72 23.20
C ALA A 406 10.33 3.70 23.63
N ILE A 407 9.78 3.85 24.84
CA ILE A 407 8.71 2.97 25.34
C ILE A 407 7.45 3.13 24.50
N VAL A 408 7.01 4.37 24.28
CA VAL A 408 5.79 4.68 23.53
C VAL A 408 5.98 4.27 22.07
N GLY A 409 7.10 4.62 21.44
CA GLY A 409 7.39 4.24 20.06
C GLY A 409 7.37 2.71 19.83
N ALA A 410 7.80 1.92 20.81
CA ALA A 410 7.78 0.46 20.70
C ALA A 410 6.44 -0.18 21.06
N LEU A 411 5.74 0.34 22.10
CA LEU A 411 4.50 -0.26 22.59
C LEU A 411 3.24 0.22 21.85
N LEU A 412 3.24 1.46 21.34
CA LEU A 412 2.07 2.07 20.73
C LEU A 412 1.57 1.28 19.51
N PRO A 413 2.41 0.89 18.52
CA PRO A 413 1.96 0.08 17.38
C PRO A 413 1.39 -1.27 17.78
N LEU A 414 2.03 -1.94 18.74
CA LEU A 414 1.61 -3.24 19.23
C LEU A 414 0.24 -3.15 19.93
N ALA A 415 0.01 -2.08 20.68
CA ALA A 415 -1.27 -1.82 21.31
C ALA A 415 -2.36 -1.51 20.26
N MET A 416 -2.05 -0.67 19.28
CA MET A 416 -3.00 -0.29 18.22
C MET A 416 -3.44 -1.50 17.38
N LYS A 417 -2.50 -2.35 16.93
CA LYS A 417 -2.84 -3.61 16.23
C LYS A 417 -3.76 -4.51 17.04
N LYS A 418 -3.55 -4.60 18.37
CA LYS A 418 -4.42 -5.39 19.26
C LYS A 418 -5.85 -4.84 19.35
N PHE A 419 -6.03 -3.53 19.13
CA PHE A 419 -7.34 -2.88 19.09
C PHE A 419 -7.93 -2.79 17.67
N GLY A 420 -7.27 -3.35 16.65
CA GLY A 420 -7.71 -3.25 15.26
C GLY A 420 -7.59 -1.85 14.67
N ILE A 421 -6.68 -1.02 15.19
CA ILE A 421 -6.38 0.32 14.65
C ILE A 421 -5.05 0.24 13.92
N ASP A 422 -4.98 0.74 12.69
CA ASP A 422 -3.73 0.81 11.94
C ASP A 422 -2.73 1.77 12.62
N PRO A 423 -1.56 1.26 13.07
CA PRO A 423 -0.49 2.09 13.61
C PRO A 423 0.08 3.13 12.64
N ALA A 424 0.06 2.88 11.32
CA ALA A 424 0.61 3.80 10.32
C ALA A 424 -0.15 5.13 10.31
N VAL A 425 -1.48 5.07 10.43
CA VAL A 425 -2.39 6.21 10.37
C VAL A 425 -2.25 7.16 11.57
N ALA A 426 -2.35 6.64 12.80
CA ALA A 426 -2.44 7.49 14.00
C ALA A 426 -1.20 7.43 14.92
N GLY A 427 -0.25 6.53 14.65
CA GLY A 427 0.91 6.30 15.51
C GLY A 427 1.76 7.56 15.70
N GLY A 428 2.01 8.31 14.63
CA GLY A 428 2.86 9.50 14.65
C GLY A 428 2.29 10.64 15.50
N VAL A 429 1.00 10.97 15.30
CA VAL A 429 0.32 12.05 16.03
C VAL A 429 0.19 11.69 17.51
N VAL A 430 -0.21 10.46 17.83
CA VAL A 430 -0.36 10.02 19.23
C VAL A 430 0.99 10.00 19.94
N LEU A 431 2.03 9.48 19.29
CA LEU A 431 3.39 9.48 19.83
C LEU A 431 3.87 10.89 20.16
N THR A 432 3.83 11.79 19.18
CA THR A 432 4.32 13.17 19.34
C THR A 432 3.57 13.91 20.43
N THR A 433 2.25 13.72 20.52
CA THR A 433 1.42 14.25 21.61
C THR A 433 1.91 13.79 22.98
N VAL A 434 2.19 12.49 23.14
CA VAL A 434 2.66 11.93 24.41
C VAL A 434 4.05 12.46 24.74
N THR A 435 4.98 12.53 23.77
CA THR A 435 6.33 13.05 24.00
C THR A 435 6.35 14.55 24.28
N ASP A 436 5.41 15.30 23.72
CA ASP A 436 5.27 16.73 23.98
C ASP A 436 4.73 16.99 25.38
N VAL A 437 3.63 16.32 25.75
CA VAL A 437 3.04 16.41 27.09
C VAL A 437 4.06 16.00 28.16
N VAL A 438 4.73 14.87 27.99
CA VAL A 438 5.71 14.36 28.96
C VAL A 438 6.98 15.20 28.95
N GLY A 439 7.46 15.65 27.79
CA GLY A 439 8.63 16.51 27.68
C GLY A 439 8.44 17.84 28.36
N LEU A 440 7.31 18.52 28.09
CA LEU A 440 6.94 19.78 28.74
C LEU A 440 6.73 19.59 30.24
N PHE A 441 5.95 18.59 30.63
CA PHE A 441 5.66 18.33 32.03
C PHE A 441 6.94 18.03 32.83
N SER A 442 7.79 17.13 32.34
CA SER A 442 9.03 16.75 33.04
C SER A 442 9.99 17.94 33.19
N PHE A 443 10.17 18.73 32.14
CA PHE A 443 11.05 19.90 32.18
C PHE A 443 10.52 20.99 33.12
N LEU A 444 9.25 21.37 32.98
CA LEU A 444 8.64 22.43 33.79
C LEU A 444 8.44 22.03 35.24
N ALA A 445 8.09 20.77 35.52
CA ALA A 445 7.97 20.26 36.88
C ALA A 445 9.33 20.25 37.59
N LEU A 446 10.40 19.80 36.92
CA LEU A 446 11.75 19.82 37.49
C LEU A 446 12.26 21.25 37.70
N ALA A 447 12.00 22.16 36.76
CA ALA A 447 12.34 23.57 36.92
C ALA A 447 11.60 24.20 38.11
N THR A 448 10.30 23.94 38.24
CA THR A 448 9.49 24.46 39.35
C THR A 448 9.97 23.92 40.69
N TRP A 449 10.25 22.61 40.78
CA TRP A 449 10.62 21.97 42.04
C TRP A 449 12.03 22.32 42.53
N LEU A 450 12.96 22.59 41.61
CA LEU A 450 14.37 22.84 41.95
C LEU A 450 14.74 24.33 42.00
N LEU A 451 14.01 25.23 41.32
CA LEU A 451 14.35 26.65 41.21
C LEU A 451 13.38 27.61 41.93
N LEU A 452 12.22 27.12 42.38
CA LEU A 452 11.20 27.88 43.12
C LEU A 452 10.85 27.18 44.43
#